data_AF-A0ABD3EQG9-F1
#
_entry.id   AF-A0ABD3EQG9-F1
#
_cell.length_a   1.000
_cell.length_b   1.000
_cell.length_c   1.000
_cell.angle_alpha   90.00
_cell.angle_beta   90.00
_cell.angle_gamma   90.00
#
_symmetry.space_group_name_H-M   'P 1'
#
loop_
_entity.id
_entity.type
_entity.pdbx_description
1 polymer ?
#
loop_
_entity_poly.entity_id
_entity_poly.type
_entity_poly.pdbx_seq_one_letter_code
_entity_poly.pdbx_strand_id
1 'polypeptide(L)'
;MTNLPPPALDASDSDDGFQDFLSEDEEEQTLLDQESVALERRMKTVGIRDGLELGKEDTLQQGFDQGFAMGAARSFRFGRIRGALGTAVACGLLDADMMMQAKDCMAQLRTLEMDTSVHSYDKKDMSSEADSAVKQARDMLKSIGLDLQ
;
A
#
# COMPACT_ATOMS: atom_id res chain seq x y z
N MET A 1 -87.20 -51.27 -6.28
CA MET A 1 -87.62 -50.75 -4.95
C MET A 1 -86.37 -50.50 -4.13
N THR A 2 -85.89 -49.26 -4.10
CA THR A 2 -85.28 -48.64 -2.91
C THR A 2 -85.48 -47.14 -3.05
N ASN A 3 -86.00 -46.54 -1.98
CA ASN A 3 -86.58 -45.21 -1.88
C ASN A 3 -85.50 -44.09 -1.78
N LEU A 4 -85.79 -42.94 -2.40
CA LEU A 4 -85.52 -41.60 -1.84
C LEU A 4 -86.75 -41.21 -0.97
N PRO A 5 -86.75 -40.26 0.02
CA PRO A 5 -85.97 -39.00 0.16
C PRO A 5 -85.59 -38.70 1.65
N PRO A 6 -85.32 -37.46 2.18
CA PRO A 6 -85.25 -36.11 1.60
C PRO A 6 -83.96 -35.30 1.97
N PRO A 7 -83.80 -34.05 1.46
CA PRO A 7 -82.60 -33.23 1.67
C PRO A 7 -82.70 -32.42 2.96
N ALA A 8 -81.58 -32.26 3.67
CA ALA A 8 -81.46 -31.32 4.77
C ALA A 8 -80.10 -30.63 4.73
N LEU A 9 -80.18 -29.30 4.73
CA LEU A 9 -79.12 -28.32 4.81
C LEU A 9 -78.50 -28.36 6.22
N ASP A 10 -77.18 -28.45 6.28
CA ASP A 10 -76.29 -28.12 7.41
C ASP A 10 -74.88 -28.15 6.78
N ALA A 11 -74.31 -27.04 6.26
CA ALA A 11 -73.96 -25.80 6.93
C ALA A 11 -73.01 -25.98 8.13
N SER A 12 -71.91 -26.71 7.91
CA SER A 12 -70.66 -26.40 8.60
C SER A 12 -69.52 -26.39 7.59
N ASP A 13 -69.58 -25.36 6.74
CA ASP A 13 -68.43 -24.77 6.08
C ASP A 13 -67.62 -24.04 7.17
N SER A 14 -66.95 -24.82 8.02
CA SER A 14 -65.82 -24.33 8.80
C SER A 14 -64.60 -24.42 7.90
N ASP A 15 -64.67 -23.72 6.76
CA ASP A 15 -63.52 -23.02 6.22
C ASP A 15 -63.17 -21.98 7.29
N ASP A 16 -62.51 -22.47 8.34
CA ASP A 16 -61.72 -21.64 9.23
C ASP A 16 -60.55 -21.19 8.35
N GLY A 17 -60.86 -20.27 7.43
CA GLY A 17 -59.98 -19.26 6.93
C GLY A 17 -59.50 -18.45 8.12
N PHE A 18 -58.74 -19.12 9.01
CA PHE A 18 -57.65 -18.56 9.75
C PHE A 18 -56.59 -18.21 8.71
N GLN A 19 -56.95 -17.30 7.81
CA GLN A 19 -56.34 -16.00 7.67
C GLN A 19 -55.10 -15.94 8.56
N ASP A 20 -54.03 -16.53 8.03
CA ASP A 20 -52.63 -16.22 8.36
C ASP A 20 -52.33 -14.78 7.90
N PHE A 21 -53.25 -13.86 8.23
CA PHE A 21 -53.06 -12.44 8.19
C PHE A 21 -52.51 -12.13 9.56
N LEU A 22 -51.18 -12.07 9.62
CA LEU A 22 -50.51 -11.40 10.72
C LEU A 22 -51.27 -10.10 10.99
N SER A 23 -51.49 -9.77 12.26
CA SER A 23 -51.98 -8.43 12.58
C SER A 23 -51.03 -7.40 11.96
N GLU A 24 -51.52 -6.23 11.57
CA GLU A 24 -50.68 -5.19 10.95
C GLU A 24 -49.42 -4.89 11.80
N ASP A 25 -49.57 -4.95 13.14
CA ASP A 25 -48.48 -4.82 14.10
C ASP A 25 -47.46 -5.98 14.05
N GLU A 26 -47.92 -7.22 13.86
CA GLU A 26 -47.04 -8.39 13.69
C GLU A 26 -46.32 -8.37 12.33
N GLU A 27 -47.00 -7.97 11.26
CA GLU A 27 -46.39 -7.79 9.94
C GLU A 27 -45.28 -6.72 10.01
N GLU A 28 -45.56 -5.56 10.61
CA GLU A 28 -44.58 -4.49 10.83
C GLU A 28 -43.38 -4.98 11.65
N GLN A 29 -43.62 -5.71 12.75
CA GLN A 29 -42.54 -6.25 13.57
C GLN A 29 -41.66 -7.24 12.80
N THR A 30 -42.26 -8.12 11.97
CA THR A 30 -41.47 -9.05 11.15
C THR A 30 -40.64 -8.34 10.07
N LEU A 31 -41.16 -7.27 9.47
CA LEU A 31 -40.43 -6.46 8.50
C LEU A 31 -39.25 -5.75 9.17
N LEU A 32 -39.45 -5.15 10.34
CA LEU A 32 -38.39 -4.51 11.12
C LEU A 32 -37.30 -5.51 11.52
N ASP A 33 -37.68 -6.72 11.94
CA ASP A 33 -36.72 -7.77 12.28
C ASP A 33 -35.90 -8.20 11.04
N GLN A 34 -36.54 -8.35 9.89
CA GLN A 34 -35.86 -8.67 8.63
C GLN A 34 -34.90 -7.56 8.19
N GLU A 35 -35.33 -6.30 8.28
CA GLU A 35 -34.49 -5.14 7.98
C GLU A 35 -33.30 -5.04 8.92
N SER A 36 -33.51 -5.30 10.22
CA SER A 36 -32.43 -5.29 11.22
C SER A 36 -31.36 -6.34 10.92
N VAL A 37 -31.77 -7.56 10.56
CA VAL A 37 -30.86 -8.66 10.19
C VAL A 37 -30.14 -8.36 8.87
N ALA A 38 -30.84 -7.78 7.90
CA ALA A 38 -30.25 -7.37 6.63
C ALA A 38 -29.19 -6.27 6.83
N LEU A 39 -29.49 -5.28 7.68
CA LEU A 39 -28.58 -4.20 8.03
C LEU A 39 -27.34 -4.74 8.76
N GLU A 40 -27.52 -5.63 9.74
CA GLU A 40 -26.42 -6.25 10.49
C GLU A 40 -25.48 -7.03 9.55
N ARG A 41 -26.04 -7.84 8.65
CA ARG A 41 -25.26 -8.58 7.64
C ARG A 41 -24.47 -7.64 6.74
N ARG A 42 -25.09 -6.55 6.30
CA ARG A 42 -24.43 -5.54 5.47
C ARG A 42 -23.30 -4.85 6.23
N MET A 43 -23.54 -4.42 7.46
CA MET A 43 -22.53 -3.79 8.31
C MET A 43 -21.34 -4.71 8.56
N LYS A 44 -21.58 -5.99 8.87
CA LYS A 44 -20.51 -6.99 9.02
C LYS A 44 -19.71 -7.17 7.74
N THR A 45 -20.39 -7.28 6.60
CA THR A 45 -19.72 -7.52 5.31
C THR A 45 -18.88 -6.32 4.89
N VAL A 46 -19.44 -5.11 5.00
CA VAL A 46 -18.73 -3.85 4.70
C VAL A 46 -17.58 -3.66 5.68
N GLY A 47 -17.80 -3.83 6.99
CA GLY A 47 -16.77 -3.68 8.00
C GLY A 47 -15.61 -4.66 7.85
N ILE A 48 -15.87 -5.92 7.48
CA ILE A 48 -14.82 -6.91 7.19
C ILE A 48 -14.03 -6.51 5.93
N ARG A 49 -14.72 -6.05 4.89
CA ARG A 49 -14.07 -5.61 3.65
C ARG A 49 -13.18 -4.39 3.88
N ASP A 50 -13.71 -3.40 4.58
CA ASP A 50 -13.00 -2.16 4.91
C ASP A 50 -11.81 -2.44 5.82
N GLY A 51 -11.98 -3.30 6.84
CA GLY A 51 -10.87 -3.74 7.70
C GLY A 51 -9.77 -4.47 6.94
N LEU A 52 -10.13 -5.31 5.94
CA LEU A 52 -9.17 -5.98 5.07
C LEU A 52 -8.42 -4.99 4.16
N GLU A 53 -9.11 -3.99 3.63
CA GLU A 53 -8.53 -2.96 2.78
C GLU A 53 -7.56 -2.07 3.56
N LEU A 54 -7.97 -1.60 4.74
CA LEU A 54 -7.12 -0.83 5.66
C LEU A 54 -5.86 -1.61 6.07
N GLY A 55 -5.99 -2.91 6.39
CA GLY A 55 -4.83 -3.72 6.75
C GLY A 55 -3.82 -3.92 5.60
N LYS A 56 -4.32 -4.03 4.37
CA LYS A 56 -3.45 -4.09 3.17
C LYS A 56 -2.74 -2.77 2.95
N GLU A 57 -3.45 -1.65 3.06
CA GLU A 57 -2.89 -0.32 2.89
C GLU A 57 -1.83 -0.03 3.96
N ASP A 58 -2.10 -0.36 5.23
CA ASP A 58 -1.13 -0.19 6.32
C ASP A 58 0.15 -1.00 6.08
N THR A 59 0.01 -2.28 5.70
CA THR A 59 1.18 -3.13 5.38
C THR A 59 1.96 -2.60 4.18
N LEU A 60 1.27 -2.12 3.14
CA LEU A 60 1.89 -1.54 1.96
C LEU A 60 2.64 -0.25 2.33
N GLN A 61 2.03 0.61 3.12
CA GLN A 61 2.61 1.89 3.52
C GLN A 61 3.86 1.68 4.37
N GLN A 62 3.86 0.72 5.29
CA GLN A 62 5.06 0.37 6.06
C GLN A 62 6.22 -0.07 5.15
N GLY A 63 5.94 -0.89 4.12
CA GLY A 63 6.93 -1.29 3.13
C GLY A 63 7.45 -0.11 2.31
N PHE A 64 6.55 0.79 1.89
CA PHE A 64 6.90 2.00 1.17
C PHE A 64 7.77 2.92 2.02
N ASP A 65 7.37 3.22 3.25
CA ASP A 65 8.09 4.12 4.16
C ASP A 65 9.50 3.61 4.44
N GLN A 66 9.65 2.29 4.65
CA GLN A 66 10.96 1.67 4.83
C GLN A 66 11.82 1.82 3.57
N GLY A 67 11.27 1.49 2.40
CA GLY A 67 11.97 1.61 1.12
C GLY A 67 12.35 3.07 0.81
N PHE A 68 11.43 4.00 1.04
CA PHE A 68 11.62 5.43 0.84
C PHE A 68 12.71 5.99 1.75
N ALA A 69 12.68 5.66 3.05
CA ALA A 69 13.71 6.11 3.99
C ALA A 69 15.12 5.63 3.60
N MET A 70 15.25 4.37 3.19
CA MET A 70 16.52 3.82 2.71
C MET A 70 16.98 4.47 1.40
N GLY A 71 16.06 4.62 0.44
CA GLY A 71 16.33 5.27 -0.84
C GLY A 71 16.74 6.72 -0.68
N ALA A 72 15.96 7.50 0.08
CA ALA A 72 16.24 8.91 0.36
C ALA A 72 17.60 9.10 1.05
N ALA A 73 17.93 8.27 2.04
CA ALA A 73 19.23 8.31 2.71
C ALA A 73 20.39 8.02 1.74
N ARG A 74 20.24 7.04 0.84
CA ARG A 74 21.25 6.70 -0.19
C ARG A 74 21.40 7.83 -1.20
N SER A 75 20.30 8.29 -1.80
CA SER A 75 20.32 9.36 -2.81
C SER A 75 20.85 10.67 -2.23
N PHE A 76 20.53 11.01 -0.99
CA PHE A 76 21.08 12.20 -0.32
C PHE A 76 22.60 12.11 -0.15
N ARG A 77 23.14 10.95 0.25
CA ARG A 77 24.59 10.74 0.41
C ARG A 77 25.33 10.96 -0.91
N PHE A 78 24.86 10.34 -2.00
CA PHE A 78 25.49 10.50 -3.31
C PHE A 78 25.31 11.91 -3.87
N GLY A 79 24.11 12.47 -3.75
CA GLY A 79 23.80 13.84 -4.19
C GLY A 79 24.69 14.89 -3.50
N ARG A 80 24.93 14.75 -2.20
CA ARG A 80 25.80 15.66 -1.43
C ARG A 80 27.25 15.62 -1.91
N ILE A 81 27.81 14.43 -2.12
CA ILE A 81 29.19 14.26 -2.61
C ILE A 81 29.30 14.77 -4.05
N ARG A 82 28.34 14.41 -4.92
CA ARG A 82 28.29 14.84 -6.32
C ARG A 82 28.17 16.36 -6.43
N GLY A 83 27.37 17.00 -5.58
CA GLY A 83 27.23 18.46 -5.53
C GLY A 83 28.51 19.17 -5.09
N ALA A 84 29.20 18.63 -4.07
CA ALA A 84 30.48 19.17 -3.62
C ALA A 84 31.57 19.04 -4.69
N LEU A 85 31.69 17.88 -5.34
CA LEU A 85 32.59 17.68 -6.48
C LEU A 85 32.28 18.63 -7.63
N GLY A 86 31.00 18.77 -7.99
CA GLY A 86 30.56 19.70 -9.03
C GLY A 86 30.94 21.15 -8.73
N THR A 87 30.81 21.55 -7.47
CA THR A 87 31.23 22.89 -7.00
C THR A 87 32.75 23.04 -7.09
N ALA A 88 33.52 22.05 -6.65
CA ALA A 88 34.97 22.08 -6.73
C ALA A 88 35.49 22.20 -8.17
N VAL A 89 34.89 21.46 -9.10
CA VAL A 89 35.17 21.56 -10.54
C VAL A 89 34.80 22.94 -11.08
N ALA A 90 33.61 23.45 -10.77
CA ALA A 90 33.14 24.75 -11.26
C ALA A 90 33.98 25.92 -10.75
N CYS A 91 34.50 25.82 -9.53
CA CYS A 91 35.38 26.82 -8.92
C CYS A 91 36.85 26.68 -9.33
N GLY A 92 37.21 25.66 -10.13
CA GLY A 92 38.60 25.44 -10.55
C GLY A 92 39.55 25.05 -9.41
N LEU A 93 39.02 24.41 -8.36
CA LEU A 93 39.81 23.97 -7.19
C LEU A 93 40.61 22.68 -7.45
N LEU A 94 40.35 22.01 -8.56
CA LEU A 94 40.99 20.77 -8.98
C LEU A 94 41.91 21.03 -10.16
N ASP A 95 43.01 20.27 -10.28
CA ASP A 95 43.85 20.30 -11.48
C ASP A 95 43.16 19.61 -12.68
N ALA A 96 43.77 19.66 -13.86
CA ALA A 96 43.17 19.14 -15.09
C ALA A 96 42.87 17.63 -15.02
N ASP A 97 43.76 16.85 -14.40
CA ASP A 97 43.63 15.40 -14.28
C ASP A 97 42.55 15.04 -13.24
N MET A 98 42.54 15.73 -12.10
CA MET A 98 41.52 15.59 -11.06
C MET A 98 40.14 16.05 -11.54
N MET A 99 40.05 17.08 -12.38
CA MET A 99 38.78 17.51 -12.98
C MET A 99 38.19 16.44 -13.89
N MET A 100 39.01 15.74 -14.67
CA MET A 100 38.55 14.63 -15.51
C MET A 100 38.05 13.47 -14.65
N GLN A 101 38.82 13.06 -13.64
CA GLN A 101 38.43 12.03 -12.68
C GLN A 101 37.17 12.40 -11.89
N ALA A 102 37.02 13.66 -11.50
CA ALA A 102 35.83 14.15 -10.81
C ALA A 102 34.58 14.05 -11.69
N LYS A 103 34.68 14.34 -13.00
CA LYS A 103 33.55 14.18 -13.93
C LYS A 103 33.13 12.72 -14.09
N ASP A 104 34.09 11.82 -14.23
CA ASP A 104 33.82 10.38 -14.33
C ASP A 104 33.19 9.84 -13.04
N CYS A 105 33.75 10.24 -11.89
CA CYS A 105 33.22 9.87 -10.58
C CYS A 105 31.79 10.40 -10.36
N MET A 106 31.51 11.65 -10.77
CA MET A 106 30.15 12.21 -10.71
C MET A 106 29.16 11.45 -11.61
N ALA A 107 29.61 10.96 -12.78
CA ALA A 107 28.78 10.14 -13.66
C ALA A 107 28.48 8.77 -13.04
N GLN A 108 29.49 8.11 -12.45
CA GLN A 108 29.30 6.85 -11.71
C GLN A 108 28.34 7.02 -10.54
N LEU A 109 28.51 8.06 -9.71
CA LEU A 109 27.60 8.36 -8.60
C LEU A 109 26.16 8.59 -9.06
N ARG A 110 25.96 9.19 -10.24
CA ARG A 110 24.62 9.38 -10.83
C ARG A 110 24.01 8.06 -11.28
N THR A 111 24.79 7.18 -11.90
CA THR A 111 24.31 5.83 -12.28
C THR A 111 23.90 5.04 -11.04
N LEU A 112 24.71 5.09 -9.98
CA LEU A 112 24.42 4.43 -8.70
C LEU A 112 23.20 5.04 -7.98
N GLU A 113 22.95 6.34 -8.13
CA GLU A 113 21.75 7.02 -7.61
C GLU A 113 20.47 6.53 -8.31
N MET A 114 20.54 6.28 -9.62
CA MET A 114 19.40 5.83 -10.43
C MET A 114 19.16 4.32 -10.35
N ASP A 115 20.12 3.54 -9.86
CA ASP A 115 19.95 2.11 -9.67
C ASP A 115 19.02 1.84 -8.48
N THR A 116 17.76 1.54 -8.81
CA THR A 116 16.70 1.16 -7.86
C THR A 116 16.67 -0.35 -7.58
N SER A 117 17.64 -1.12 -8.10
CA SER A 117 17.64 -2.58 -7.93
C SER A 117 17.88 -2.97 -6.47
N VAL A 118 16.84 -3.53 -5.84
CA VAL A 118 16.91 -4.15 -4.51
C VAL A 118 17.13 -5.65 -4.69
N HIS A 119 18.19 -6.08 -5.38
CA HIS A 119 18.56 -7.49 -5.38
C HIS A 119 19.14 -7.86 -4.02
N SER A 120 18.29 -8.46 -3.19
CA SER A 120 18.59 -8.89 -1.82
C SER A 120 19.53 -10.09 -1.71
N TYR A 121 20.31 -10.45 -2.74
CA TYR A 121 21.08 -11.69 -2.73
C TYR A 121 22.58 -11.61 -3.02
N ASP A 122 23.15 -10.46 -3.42
CA ASP A 122 24.62 -10.29 -3.45
C ASP A 122 25.03 -8.90 -2.98
N LYS A 123 24.96 -8.69 -1.67
CA LYS A 123 25.26 -7.43 -0.97
C LYS A 123 26.72 -6.97 -1.09
N LYS A 124 27.62 -7.79 -1.67
CA LYS A 124 29.06 -7.54 -1.71
C LYS A 124 29.51 -6.76 -2.94
N ASP A 125 28.94 -7.03 -4.12
CA ASP A 125 29.52 -6.52 -5.36
C ASP A 125 29.07 -5.08 -5.69
N MET A 126 27.78 -4.78 -5.53
CA MET A 126 27.26 -3.41 -5.75
C MET A 126 27.65 -2.42 -4.65
N SER A 127 27.84 -2.89 -3.41
CA SER A 127 28.39 -2.06 -2.34
C SER A 127 29.85 -1.72 -2.63
N SER A 128 30.64 -2.69 -3.10
CA SER A 128 32.07 -2.50 -3.38
C SER A 128 32.34 -1.43 -4.44
N GLU A 129 31.59 -1.44 -5.55
CA GLU A 129 31.74 -0.43 -6.60
C GLU A 129 31.30 0.96 -6.11
N ALA A 130 30.14 1.05 -5.43
CA ALA A 130 29.66 2.30 -4.86
C ALA A 130 30.61 2.88 -3.80
N ASP A 131 31.15 2.02 -2.94
CA ASP A 131 32.10 2.39 -1.90
C ASP A 131 33.43 2.87 -2.52
N SER A 132 33.85 2.30 -3.64
CA SER A 132 35.05 2.72 -4.37
C SER A 132 34.89 4.12 -4.98
N ALA A 133 33.78 4.39 -5.66
CA ALA A 133 33.48 5.69 -6.25
C ALA A 133 33.32 6.78 -5.17
N VAL A 134 32.61 6.46 -4.08
CA VAL A 134 32.46 7.36 -2.93
C VAL A 134 33.80 7.65 -2.27
N LYS A 135 34.66 6.64 -2.12
CA LYS A 135 35.99 6.81 -1.54
C LYS A 135 36.85 7.72 -2.41
N GLN A 136 36.90 7.46 -3.72
CA GLN A 136 37.64 8.30 -4.68
C GLN A 136 37.15 9.75 -4.63
N ALA A 137 35.83 9.97 -4.64
CA ALA A 137 35.24 11.29 -4.52
C ALA A 137 35.65 12.02 -3.23
N ARG A 138 35.62 11.31 -2.09
CA ARG A 138 36.03 11.87 -0.80
C ARG A 138 37.52 12.19 -0.75
N ASP A 139 38.36 11.35 -1.33
CA ASP A 139 39.81 11.59 -1.36
C ASP A 139 40.13 12.84 -2.20
N MET A 140 39.44 13.06 -3.32
CA MET A 140 39.53 14.30 -4.11
C MET A 140 39.02 15.54 -3.36
N LEU A 141 37.94 15.41 -2.58
CA LEU A 141 37.44 16.54 -1.78
C LEU A 141 38.38 16.84 -0.61
N LYS A 142 38.99 15.82 0.00
CA LYS A 142 39.98 16.00 1.06
C LYS A 142 41.26 16.67 0.57
N SER A 143 41.72 16.40 -0.65
CA SER A 143 42.91 17.05 -1.20
C SER A 143 42.74 18.57 -1.33
N ILE A 144 41.50 19.05 -1.47
CA ILE A 144 41.14 20.48 -1.49
C ILE A 144 40.64 21.03 -0.15
N GLY A 145 40.77 20.25 0.93
CA GLY A 145 40.40 20.66 2.29
C GLY A 145 38.91 20.58 2.63
N LEU A 146 38.10 19.87 1.83
CA LEU A 146 36.68 19.62 2.10
C LEU A 146 36.48 18.21 2.67
N ASP A 147 36.00 18.12 3.92
CA ASP A 147 35.63 16.84 4.53
C ASP A 147 34.11 16.75 4.70
N LEU A 148 33.50 15.76 4.03
CA LEU A 148 32.06 15.49 4.09
C LEU A 148 31.82 14.27 5.00
N GLN A 149 31.33 14.55 6.22
CA GLN A 149 30.89 13.54 7.20
C GLN A 149 29.74 12.69 6.67
#